data_AF-A0A4R3AJV0-F1
#
_entry.id   AF-A0A4R3AJV0-F1
#
_cell.length_a   1.000
_cell.length_b   1.000
_cell.length_c   1.000
_cell.angle_alpha   90.00
_cell.angle_beta   90.00
_cell.angle_gamma   90.00
#
_symmetry.space_group_name_H-M   'P 1'
#
loop_
_entity.id
_entity.type
_entity.pdbx_description
1 polymer ?
#
loop_
_entity_poly.entity_id
_entity_poly.type
_entity_poly.pdbx_seq_one_letter_code
_entity_poly.pdbx_strand_id
1 'polypeptide(L)' 'MTEGRTYTPEQLHRIYNAHVRVCAMRGIELVSGEGKQIAKRLLSEFTGSEPEDDIVRKFLS' A
#
# COMPACT_ATOMS: atom_id res chain seq x y z
N MET A 1 -8.78 -15.44 9.67
CA MET A 1 -7.53 -15.17 10.41
C MET A 1 -6.48 -14.80 9.38
N THR A 2 -6.09 -13.53 9.27
CA THR A 2 -4.94 -13.15 8.46
C THR A 2 -3.70 -13.64 9.20
N GLU A 3 -3.05 -14.70 8.69
CA GLU A 3 -1.70 -15.05 9.12
C GLU A 3 -0.85 -13.77 9.07
N GLY A 4 -0.14 -13.48 10.16
CA GLY A 4 0.67 -12.29 10.29
C GLY A 4 1.79 -12.32 9.25
N ARG A 5 1.53 -11.72 8.08
CA ARG A 5 2.53 -11.57 7.03
C ARG A 5 3.63 -10.68 7.58
N THR A 6 4.83 -11.25 7.76
CA THR A 6 6.00 -10.52 8.25
C THR A 6 6.65 -9.82 7.08
N TYR A 7 6.84 -8.51 7.18
CA TYR A 7 7.51 -7.71 6.17
C TYR A 7 8.95 -7.41 6.59
N THR A 8 9.89 -7.40 5.65
CA THR A 8 11.14 -6.69 5.88
C THR A 8 10.90 -5.18 5.90
N PRO A 9 11.79 -4.38 6.51
CA PRO A 9 11.68 -2.92 6.47
C PRO A 9 11.55 -2.36 5.05
N GLU A 10 12.29 -2.91 4.09
CA GLU A 10 12.27 -2.48 2.69
C GLU A 10 10.93 -2.79 2.02
N GLN A 11 10.35 -3.96 2.28
CA GLN A 11 9.04 -4.33 1.74
C GLN A 11 7.94 -3.41 2.28
N LEU A 12 7.96 -3.16 3.60
CA LEU A 12 6.98 -2.26 4.21
C LEU A 12 7.14 -0.82 3.71
N HIS A 13 8.38 -0.37 3.50
CA HIS A 13 8.66 0.96 2.97
C HIS A 13 8.09 1.15 1.55
N ARG A 14 8.23 0.15 0.67
CA ARG A 14 7.64 0.21 -0.69
C ARG A 14 6.12 0.26 -0.65
N ILE A 15 5.49 -0.55 0.20
CA ILE A 15 4.04 -0.54 0.37
C ILE A 15 3.57 0.81 0.91
N TYR A 16 4.30 1.38 1.88
CA TYR A 16 4.01 2.71 2.42
C TYR A 16 4.13 3.80 1.35
N ASN A 17 5.19 3.82 0.55
CA ASN A 17 5.32 4.83 -0.50
C ASN A 17 4.24 4.69 -1.57
N ALA A 18 3.87 3.45 -1.93
CA ALA A 18 2.73 3.20 -2.81
C ALA A 18 1.42 3.74 -2.20
N HIS A 19 1.20 3.54 -0.90
CA HIS A 19 0.06 4.14 -0.18
C HIS A 19 0.06 5.66 -0.29
N VAL A 20 1.21 6.30 -0.05
CA VAL A 20 1.34 7.75 -0.17
C VAL A 20 0.95 8.24 -1.58
N ARG A 21 1.49 7.59 -2.61
CA ARG A 21 1.23 7.97 -4.01
C ARG A 21 -0.22 7.74 -4.42
N VAL A 22 -0.81 6.59 -4.07
CA VAL A 22 -2.20 6.29 -4.39
C VAL A 22 -3.15 7.29 -3.72
N CYS A 23 -2.91 7.61 -2.44
CA CYS A 23 -3.68 8.61 -1.72
C CYS A 23 -3.57 10.00 -2.37
N ALA A 24 -2.35 10.44 -2.71
CA ALA A 24 -2.12 11.71 -3.40
C ALA A 24 -2.83 11.77 -4.77
N MET A 25 -2.74 10.72 -5.58
CA MET A 25 -3.38 10.64 -6.90
C MET A 25 -4.92 10.69 -6.82
N ARG A 26 -5.50 10.20 -5.72
CA ARG A 26 -6.96 10.20 -5.49
C ARG A 26 -7.44 11.39 -4.67
N GLY A 27 -6.56 12.28 -4.22
CA GLY A 27 -6.92 13.41 -3.35
C GLY A 27 -7.40 13.00 -1.95
N ILE A 28 -6.91 11.87 -1.44
CA ILE A 28 -7.32 11.28 -0.16
C ILE A 28 -6.25 11.56 0.89
N GLU A 29 -6.65 12.04 2.08
CA GLU A 29 -5.72 12.20 3.20
C GLU A 29 -5.27 10.83 3.74
N LEU A 30 -3.96 10.69 4.02
CA LEU A 30 -3.34 9.42 4.44
C LEU A 30 -3.96 8.83 5.71
N VAL A 31 -4.29 9.69 6.67
CA VAL A 31 -4.79 9.29 8.01
C VAL A 31 -6.30 9.21 8.08
N SER A 32 -7.01 9.56 7.00
CA SER A 32 -8.46 9.46 6.91
C SER A 32 -8.93 8.01 6.99
N GLY A 33 -10.24 7.82 7.19
CA GLY A 33 -10.85 6.49 7.14
C GLY A 33 -10.57 5.78 5.81
N GLU A 34 -10.72 6.49 4.69
CA GLU A 34 -10.47 5.96 3.35
C GLU A 34 -8.98 5.66 3.12
N GLY A 35 -8.09 6.56 3.55
CA GLY A 35 -6.64 6.34 3.49
C GLY A 35 -6.21 5.06 4.24
N LYS A 36 -6.79 4.80 5.41
CA LYS A 36 -6.56 3.55 6.16
C LYS A 36 -7.09 2.31 5.44
N GLN A 37 -8.21 2.42 4.71
CA GLN A 37 -8.72 1.30 3.91
C GLN A 37 -7.80 0.99 2.73
N ILE A 38 -7.25 2.00 2.07
CA ILE A 38 -6.24 1.83 1.02
C ILE A 38 -5.01 1.10 1.59
N ALA A 39 -4.48 1.55 2.73
CA ALA A 39 -3.34 0.90 3.38
C ALA A 39 -3.61 -0.58 3.71
N LYS A 40 -4.80 -0.90 4.25
CA LYS A 40 -5.22 -2.29 4.52
C LYS A 40 -5.27 -3.13 3.26
N ARG A 41 -5.85 -2.58 2.18
CA ARG A 41 -5.91 -3.28 0.89
C ARG A 41 -4.52 -3.55 0.33
N LEU A 42 -3.64 -2.55 0.33
CA LEU A 42 -2.26 -2.70 -0.12
C LEU A 42 -1.51 -3.78 0.67
N LEU A 43 -1.65 -3.81 1.99
CA LEU A 43 -1.06 -4.86 2.85
C LEU A 43 -1.67 -6.25 2.64
N SER A 44 -2.88 -6.36 2.08
CA SER A 44 -3.51 -7.65 1.76
C SER A 44 -3.13 -8.15 0.37
N GLU A 45 -3.12 -7.24 -0.61
CA GLU A 45 -2.97 -7.54 -2.04
C GLU A 45 -1.49 -7.66 -2.45
N PHE A 46 -0.57 -6.99 -1.73
CA PHE A 46 0.85 -6.93 -2.11
C PHE A 46 1.76 -7.46 -1.01
N THR A 47 2.94 -7.89 -1.42
CA THR A 47 3.99 -8.40 -0.50
C THR A 47 5.11 -7.40 -0.27
N GLY A 48 5.19 -6.36 -1.10
CA GLY A 48 6.29 -5.38 -1.06
C GLY A 48 7.59 -5.89 -1.68
N SER A 49 7.63 -7.12 -2.20
CA SER A 49 8.75 -7.62 -3.02
C SER A 49 8.79 -6.99 -4.41
N GLU A 50 7.68 -6.40 -4.83
CA GLU A 50 7.53 -5.74 -6.12
C GLU A 50 8.12 -4.31 -6.09
N PRO A 51 8.53 -3.75 -7.24
CA PRO A 51 8.82 -2.32 -7.35
C PRO A 51 7.59 -1.47 -6.97
N GLU A 52 7.83 -0.34 -6.33
CA GLU A 52 6.76 0.59 -5.91
C GLU A 52 5.85 1.02 -7.08
N ASP A 53 6.44 1.32 -8.24
CA ASP A 53 5.69 1.70 -9.45
C ASP A 53 4.72 0.61 -9.91
N ASP A 54 5.12 -0.66 -9.79
CA ASP A 54 4.25 -1.78 -10.14
C ASP A 54 3.10 -1.93 -9.14
N ILE A 55 3.35 -1.72 -7.84
CA ILE A 55 2.31 -1.73 -6.82
C ILE A 55 1.27 -0.65 -7.13
N VAL A 56 1.72 0.59 -7.37
CA VAL A 56 0.84 1.73 -7.67
C VAL A 56 0.04 1.47 -8.95
N ARG A 57 0.70 1.04 -10.03
CA ARG A 57 0.05 0.75 -11.31
C ARG A 57 -1.00 -0.34 -11.17
N LYS A 58 -0.67 -1.46 -10.53
CA LYS A 58 -1.60 -2.58 -10.32
C LYS A 58 -2.78 -2.20 -9.42
N PHE A 59 -2.56 -1.38 -8.39
CA PHE A 59 -3.62 -0.96 -7.46
C PHE A 59 -4.63 0.02 -8.09
N LEU A 60 -4.20 0.80 -9.09
CA LEU A 60 -5.03 1.77 -9.80
C LEU A 60 -5.68 1.19 -11.07
N SER A 61 -5.28 -0.02 -11.47
CA SER A 61 -5.92 -0.78 -12.56
C SER A 61 -7.26 -1.35 -12.10
#